data_AF-B4FSF0-F1
#
_entry.id   AF-B4FSF0-F1
#
_cell.length_a   1.000
_cell.length_b   1.000
_cell.length_c   1.000
_cell.angle_alpha   90.00
_cell.angle_beta   90.00
_cell.angle_gamma   90.00
#
_symmetry.space_group_name_H-M   'P 1'
#
loop_
_entity.id
_entity.type
_entity.pdbx_description
1 polymer ?
#
loop_
_entity_poly.entity_id
_entity_poly.type
_entity_poly.pdbx_seq_one_letter_code
_entity_poly.pdbx_strand_id
1 'polypeptide(L)'
;MSSTAARVVHPAAAAPPPPRPRRLAPARCAAGSATDTATAGPTRVTTVSNRGDSLAICRVLNGMWQTSGGWGRIDRDAAVDAMLAHADAGLSTFDMADHYGPAEDLYGMFINRIRRERPPEFLEEVKGLTKWVPPPVKMTRSYVEDNINRSRKRMDVTALDMLQFHWDTRGRRLRRPALLT
;
A
#
# COMPACT_ATOMS: atom_id res chain seq x y z
N MET A 1 9.79 78.77 11.05
CA MET A 1 8.42 78.31 11.40
C MET A 1 8.15 77.07 10.57
N SER A 2 8.12 75.88 11.17
CA SER A 2 7.62 74.69 10.46
C SER A 2 6.97 73.75 11.48
N SER A 3 5.67 73.57 11.31
CA SER A 3 4.75 72.88 12.22
C SER A 3 4.90 71.36 12.14
N THR A 4 4.99 70.71 13.29
CA THR A 4 4.85 69.27 13.47
C THR A 4 3.43 68.82 13.15
N ALA A 5 3.27 67.68 12.45
CA ALA A 5 2.01 66.96 12.37
C ALA A 5 2.22 65.53 12.90
N ALA A 6 1.60 65.22 14.04
CA ALA A 6 1.59 63.88 14.61
C ALA A 6 0.60 62.99 13.83
N ARG A 7 1.09 61.85 13.34
CA ARG A 7 0.27 60.86 12.63
C ARG A 7 -0.40 59.94 13.66
N VAL A 8 -1.72 59.98 13.74
CA VAL A 8 -2.52 59.05 14.55
C VAL A 8 -2.42 57.65 13.95
N VAL A 9 -2.03 56.66 14.76
CA VAL A 9 -2.02 55.24 14.40
C VAL A 9 -3.25 54.59 15.05
N HIS A 10 -4.17 54.09 14.23
CA HIS A 10 -5.28 53.27 14.71
C HIS A 10 -4.81 51.83 14.96
N PRO A 11 -5.30 51.16 16.03
CA PRO A 11 -4.95 49.77 16.28
C PRO A 11 -5.62 48.86 15.25
N ALA A 12 -4.89 47.82 14.82
CA ALA A 12 -5.41 46.79 13.92
C ALA A 12 -6.50 45.97 14.63
N ALA A 13 -7.60 45.71 13.93
CA ALA A 13 -8.68 44.86 14.43
C ALA A 13 -8.18 43.41 14.64
N ALA A 14 -8.48 42.85 15.82
CA ALA A 14 -8.13 41.48 16.15
C ALA A 14 -8.86 40.47 15.25
N ALA A 15 -8.13 39.46 14.77
CA ALA A 15 -8.69 38.38 13.98
C ALA A 15 -9.70 37.53 14.79
N PRO A 16 -10.78 37.02 14.17
CA PRO A 16 -11.76 36.20 14.86
C PRO A 16 -11.16 34.84 15.29
N PRO A 17 -11.66 34.25 16.39
CA PRO A 17 -11.17 32.97 16.89
C PRO A 17 -11.48 31.83 15.91
N PRO A 18 -10.65 30.77 15.89
CA PRO A 18 -10.88 29.61 15.04
C PRO A 18 -12.18 28.87 15.42
N PRO A 19 -12.86 28.23 14.45
CA PRO A 19 -14.07 27.46 14.73
C PRO A 19 -13.74 26.25 15.61
N ARG A 20 -14.62 25.98 16.59
CA ARG A 20 -14.48 24.84 17.50
C ARG A 20 -14.61 23.52 16.71
N PRO A 21 -13.80 22.48 17.03
CA PRO A 21 -13.92 21.19 16.38
C PRO A 21 -15.29 20.57 16.67
N ARG A 22 -16.00 20.16 15.62
CA ARG A 22 -17.25 19.38 15.72
C ARG A 22 -16.90 18.02 16.33
N ARG A 23 -17.42 17.75 17.53
CA ARG A 23 -17.33 16.43 18.17
C ARG A 23 -18.22 15.47 17.36
N LEU A 24 -17.63 14.61 16.55
CA LEU A 24 -18.36 13.52 15.89
C LEU A 24 -18.85 12.57 16.98
N ALA A 25 -20.16 12.28 16.98
CA ALA A 25 -20.73 11.26 17.85
C ALA A 25 -20.14 9.89 17.46
N PRO A 26 -19.80 9.01 18.43
CA PRO A 26 -19.35 7.67 18.11
C PRO A 26 -20.48 6.92 17.42
N ALA A 27 -20.20 6.32 16.26
CA ALA A 27 -21.11 5.41 15.60
C ALA A 27 -21.32 4.21 16.54
N ARG A 28 -22.54 4.06 17.07
CA ARG A 28 -22.94 2.87 17.81
C ARG A 28 -23.09 1.74 16.79
N CYS A 29 -22.12 0.83 16.73
CA CYS A 29 -22.35 -0.49 16.13
C CYS A 29 -23.34 -1.22 17.04
N ALA A 30 -24.59 -1.37 16.58
CA ALA A 30 -25.55 -2.22 17.25
C ALA A 30 -25.05 -3.67 17.16
N ALA A 31 -24.83 -4.31 18.31
CA ALA A 31 -24.60 -5.74 18.38
C ALA A 31 -25.94 -6.46 18.08
N GLY A 32 -26.16 -6.76 16.81
CA GLY A 32 -27.18 -7.72 16.40
C GLY A 32 -26.59 -9.12 16.43
N SER A 33 -27.10 -9.98 17.30
CA SER A 33 -26.85 -11.41 17.27
C SER A 33 -27.57 -12.01 16.06
N ALA A 34 -26.91 -12.02 14.91
CA ALA A 34 -27.37 -12.78 13.75
C ALA A 34 -26.69 -14.16 13.80
N THR A 35 -27.45 -15.18 14.23
CA THR A 35 -27.18 -16.55 13.84
C THR A 35 -27.41 -16.65 12.34
N ASP A 36 -26.37 -16.40 11.55
CA ASP A 36 -26.43 -16.47 10.11
C ASP A 36 -25.96 -17.87 9.69
N THR A 37 -26.92 -18.68 9.26
CA THR A 37 -26.64 -19.94 8.56
C THR A 37 -25.90 -19.56 7.28
N ALA A 38 -24.61 -19.91 7.21
CA ALA A 38 -23.73 -19.60 6.08
C ALA A 38 -24.30 -20.16 4.77
N THR A 39 -25.14 -19.37 4.11
CA THR A 39 -25.47 -19.57 2.71
C THR A 39 -24.21 -19.21 1.94
N ALA A 40 -23.67 -20.17 1.17
CA ALA A 40 -22.46 -19.98 0.37
C ALA A 40 -22.63 -18.76 -0.54
N GLY A 41 -22.07 -17.62 -0.10
CA GLY A 41 -22.04 -16.38 -0.86
C GLY A 41 -21.25 -16.55 -2.16
N PRO A 42 -21.30 -15.56 -3.07
CA PRO A 42 -20.58 -15.61 -4.33
C PRO A 42 -19.09 -15.91 -4.08
N THR A 43 -18.52 -16.83 -4.87
CA THR A 43 -17.10 -17.21 -4.79
C THR A 43 -16.23 -15.95 -4.82
N ARG A 44 -15.60 -15.64 -3.69
CA ARG A 44 -14.73 -14.45 -3.51
C ARG A 44 -13.40 -14.58 -4.25
N VAL A 45 -13.10 -15.78 -4.74
CA VAL A 45 -11.88 -16.15 -5.44
C VAL A 45 -12.14 -16.27 -6.94
N THR A 46 -11.19 -15.81 -7.75
CA THR A 46 -11.14 -16.04 -9.19
C THR A 46 -9.77 -16.54 -9.58
N THR A 47 -9.68 -17.37 -10.61
CA THR A 47 -8.41 -17.85 -11.15
C THR A 47 -8.03 -17.01 -12.35
N VAL A 48 -6.89 -16.35 -12.28
CA VAL A 48 -6.25 -15.72 -13.45
C VAL A 48 -5.25 -16.69 -14.05
N SER A 49 -5.08 -16.69 -15.38
CA SER A 49 -4.17 -17.59 -16.07
C SER A 49 -3.41 -16.91 -17.20
N ASN A 50 -2.19 -17.40 -17.46
CA ASN A 50 -1.34 -16.92 -18.55
C ASN A 50 -0.37 -18.02 -19.00
N ARG A 51 -0.39 -18.38 -20.29
CA ARG A 51 0.58 -19.29 -20.94
C ARG A 51 0.88 -20.61 -20.18
N GLY A 52 -0.09 -21.14 -19.46
CA GLY A 52 0.02 -22.40 -18.71
C GLY A 52 0.06 -22.23 -17.19
N ASP A 53 0.37 -21.03 -16.71
CA ASP A 53 0.32 -20.70 -15.28
C ASP A 53 -1.09 -20.27 -14.87
N SER A 54 -1.46 -20.54 -13.62
CA SER A 54 -2.72 -20.10 -13.04
C SER A 54 -2.55 -19.70 -11.58
N LEU A 55 -3.27 -18.67 -11.15
CA LEU A 55 -3.22 -18.15 -9.79
C LEU A 55 -4.64 -17.86 -9.31
N ALA A 56 -5.03 -18.51 -8.21
CA ALA A 56 -6.27 -18.20 -7.51
C ALA A 56 -6.06 -16.97 -6.62
N ILE A 57 -6.86 -15.92 -6.85
CA ILE A 57 -6.79 -14.65 -6.12
C ILE A 57 -8.17 -14.22 -5.64
N CYS A 58 -8.21 -13.42 -4.57
CA CYS A 58 -9.41 -12.67 -4.22
C CYS A 58 -9.76 -11.70 -5.35
N ARG A 59 -11.04 -11.59 -5.71
CA ARG A 59 -11.52 -10.69 -6.77
C ARG A 59 -11.32 -9.22 -6.45
N VAL A 60 -11.18 -8.88 -5.17
CA VAL A 60 -10.88 -7.54 -4.67
C VAL A 60 -9.51 -7.56 -4.03
N LEU A 61 -8.60 -6.77 -4.56
CA LEU A 61 -7.22 -6.70 -4.09
C LEU A 61 -7.07 -5.55 -3.09
N ASN A 62 -6.35 -5.79 -2.01
CA ASN A 62 -5.92 -4.75 -1.09
C ASN A 62 -4.69 -4.06 -1.66
N GLY A 63 -4.88 -2.88 -2.25
CA GLY A 63 -3.75 -2.04 -2.67
C GLY A 63 -2.99 -1.51 -1.46
N MET A 64 -1.65 -1.60 -1.50
CA MET A 64 -0.76 -1.11 -0.44
C MET A 64 -0.12 0.25 -0.79
N TRP A 65 -0.62 0.95 -1.82
CA TRP A 65 -0.01 2.21 -2.31
C TRP A 65 -0.03 3.33 -1.28
N GLN A 66 -0.95 3.34 -0.30
CA GLN A 66 -1.02 4.30 0.80
C GLN A 66 0.26 4.28 1.66
N THR A 67 1.01 3.18 1.59
CA THR A 67 2.28 3.03 2.30
C THR A 67 3.47 3.66 1.54
N SER A 68 3.27 4.13 0.31
CA SER A 68 4.32 4.74 -0.53
C SER A 68 4.90 6.05 0.00
N GLY A 69 4.32 6.62 1.06
CA GLY A 69 4.69 7.91 1.63
C GLY A 69 3.74 9.02 1.17
N GLY A 70 3.77 10.16 1.85
CA GLY A 70 2.89 11.30 1.58
C GLY A 70 1.63 11.37 2.45
N TRP A 71 1.32 10.31 3.22
CA TRP A 71 0.13 10.23 4.10
C TRP A 71 0.45 10.31 5.59
N GLY A 72 1.70 10.61 5.95
CA GLY A 72 2.17 10.69 7.33
C GLY A 72 2.95 9.46 7.80
N ARG A 73 3.15 9.34 9.11
CA ARG A 73 3.86 8.22 9.73
C ARG A 73 2.99 6.95 9.67
N ILE A 74 3.59 5.86 9.26
CA ILE A 74 2.97 4.53 9.28
C ILE A 74 3.30 3.87 10.62
N ASP A 75 2.27 3.51 11.37
CA ASP A 75 2.39 2.56 12.47
C ASP A 75 2.39 1.14 11.89
N ARG A 76 3.48 0.41 12.10
CA ARG A 76 3.68 -0.89 11.46
C ARG A 76 2.78 -1.96 12.05
N ASP A 77 2.58 -1.95 13.36
CA ASP A 77 1.77 -2.96 14.04
C ASP A 77 0.31 -2.78 13.66
N ALA A 78 -0.19 -1.53 13.70
CA ALA A 78 -1.55 -1.23 13.27
C ALA A 78 -1.80 -1.56 11.78
N ALA A 79 -0.79 -1.37 10.92
CA ALA A 79 -0.89 -1.76 9.50
C ALA A 79 -0.99 -3.29 9.34
N VAL A 80 -0.17 -4.05 10.07
CA VAL A 80 -0.22 -5.52 10.05
C VAL A 80 -1.53 -6.05 10.63
N ASP A 81 -2.04 -5.45 11.72
CA ASP A 81 -3.34 -5.79 12.29
C ASP A 81 -4.48 -5.55 11.28
N ALA A 82 -4.43 -4.45 10.53
CA ALA A 82 -5.38 -4.19 9.46
C ALA A 82 -5.30 -5.22 8.33
N MET A 83 -4.09 -5.65 7.93
CA MET A 83 -3.90 -6.69 6.93
C MET A 83 -4.48 -8.04 7.39
N LEU A 84 -4.31 -8.40 8.66
CA LEU A 84 -4.93 -9.60 9.25
C LEU A 84 -6.46 -9.49 9.21
N ALA A 85 -7.02 -8.35 9.63
CA ALA A 85 -8.46 -8.14 9.59
C ALA A 85 -9.03 -8.24 8.16
N HIS A 86 -8.28 -7.79 7.15
CA HIS A 86 -8.67 -7.94 5.74
C HIS A 86 -8.64 -9.41 5.30
N ALA A 87 -7.58 -10.13 5.63
CA ALA A 87 -7.46 -11.55 5.31
C ALA A 87 -8.55 -12.38 6.00
N ASP A 88 -8.79 -12.15 7.29
CA ASP A 88 -9.85 -12.81 8.08
C ASP A 88 -11.26 -12.51 7.51
N ALA A 89 -11.45 -11.36 6.84
CA ALA A 89 -12.68 -11.00 6.13
C ALA A 89 -12.77 -11.60 4.70
N GLY A 90 -11.77 -12.36 4.26
CA GLY A 90 -11.70 -12.96 2.92
C GLY A 90 -11.15 -12.04 1.83
N LEU A 91 -10.59 -10.88 2.20
CA LEU A 91 -9.80 -10.03 1.31
C LEU A 91 -8.34 -10.47 1.38
N SER A 92 -8.04 -11.63 0.81
CA SER A 92 -6.77 -12.33 1.04
C SER A 92 -5.66 -12.01 0.03
N THR A 93 -5.89 -11.12 -0.93
CA THR A 93 -4.88 -10.76 -1.95
C THR A 93 -4.41 -9.32 -1.77
N PHE A 94 -3.10 -9.13 -1.69
CA PHE A 94 -2.45 -7.84 -1.44
C PHE A 94 -1.57 -7.43 -2.62
N ASP A 95 -1.73 -6.18 -3.05
CA ASP A 95 -1.02 -5.61 -4.19
C ASP A 95 -0.02 -4.55 -3.72
N MET A 96 1.26 -4.78 -4.01
CA MET A 96 2.40 -4.01 -3.52
C MET A 96 3.27 -3.50 -4.68
N ALA A 97 4.35 -2.82 -4.33
CA ALA A 97 5.48 -2.54 -5.20
C ALA A 97 6.74 -2.32 -4.36
N ASP A 98 7.89 -2.58 -4.97
CA ASP A 98 9.22 -2.29 -4.41
C ASP A 98 9.38 -0.86 -3.89
N HIS A 99 8.76 0.10 -4.56
CA HIS A 99 8.81 1.54 -4.27
C HIS A 99 7.65 2.04 -3.39
N TYR A 100 6.73 1.18 -2.97
CA TYR A 100 5.67 1.54 -2.03
C TYR A 100 6.18 1.56 -0.59
N GLY A 101 7.18 2.41 -0.30
CA GLY A 101 7.72 2.57 1.05
C GLY A 101 7.98 1.22 1.74
N PRO A 102 7.36 0.92 2.90
CA PRO A 102 7.52 -0.34 3.63
C PRO A 102 6.54 -1.45 3.20
N ALA A 103 5.80 -1.35 2.09
CA ALA A 103 4.75 -2.31 1.72
C ALA A 103 5.20 -3.78 1.75
N GLU A 104 6.30 -4.10 1.08
CA GLU A 104 6.83 -5.47 1.04
C GLU A 104 7.29 -5.94 2.42
N ASP A 105 7.85 -5.03 3.24
CA ASP A 105 8.30 -5.36 4.60
C ASP A 105 7.11 -5.60 5.55
N LEU A 106 6.04 -4.80 5.42
CA LEU A 106 4.77 -5.00 6.15
C LEU A 106 4.13 -6.34 5.78
N TYR A 107 4.18 -6.72 4.51
CA TYR A 107 3.71 -8.03 4.07
C TYR A 107 4.54 -9.16 4.69
N GLY A 108 5.87 -9.03 4.76
CA GLY A 108 6.70 -10.01 5.46
C GLY A 108 6.37 -10.13 6.96
N MET A 109 6.08 -9.01 7.64
CA MET A 109 5.61 -9.03 9.03
C MET A 109 4.25 -9.73 9.17
N PHE A 110 3.32 -9.43 8.26
CA PHE A 110 1.99 -10.04 8.19
C PHE A 110 2.06 -11.55 7.95
N ILE A 111 2.87 -12.01 7.00
CA ILE A 111 3.09 -13.44 6.73
C ILE A 111 3.66 -14.16 7.96
N ASN A 112 4.64 -13.54 8.64
CA ASN A 112 5.16 -14.09 9.88
C ASN A 112 4.13 -14.15 11.01
N ARG A 113 3.21 -13.20 11.07
CA ARG A 113 2.11 -13.22 12.03
C ARG A 113 1.14 -14.37 11.72
N ILE A 114 0.77 -14.55 10.44
CA ILE A 114 -0.03 -15.70 9.99
C ILE A 114 0.61 -17.02 10.41
N ARG A 115 1.90 -17.22 10.09
CA ARG A 115 2.63 -18.47 10.44
C ARG A 115 2.62 -18.80 11.94
N ARG A 116 2.52 -17.78 12.80
CA ARG A 116 2.51 -17.96 14.26
C ARG A 116 1.09 -18.13 14.83
N GLU A 117 0.08 -17.55 14.20
CA GLU A 117 -1.24 -17.32 14.82
C GLU A 117 -2.41 -17.92 14.08
N ARG A 118 -2.19 -18.44 12.88
CA ARG A 118 -3.22 -19.04 12.05
C ARG A 118 -2.81 -20.47 11.66
N PRO A 119 -3.79 -21.34 11.35
CA PRO A 119 -3.50 -22.65 10.81
C PRO A 119 -2.68 -22.56 9.50
N PRO A 120 -1.78 -23.53 9.22
CA PRO A 120 -0.94 -23.51 8.02
C PRO A 120 -1.71 -23.33 6.71
N GLU A 121 -2.91 -23.89 6.60
CA GLU A 121 -3.79 -23.78 5.44
C GLU A 121 -4.21 -22.34 5.12
N PHE A 122 -4.26 -21.45 6.13
CA PHE A 122 -4.61 -20.05 5.93
C PHE A 122 -3.56 -19.30 5.11
N LEU A 123 -2.29 -19.72 5.23
CA LEU A 123 -1.20 -19.13 4.45
C LEU A 123 -1.39 -19.38 2.94
N GLU A 124 -1.97 -20.52 2.57
CA GLU A 124 -2.23 -20.89 1.17
C GLU A 124 -3.38 -20.07 0.57
N GLU A 125 -4.25 -19.45 1.39
CA GLU A 125 -5.33 -18.58 0.93
C GLU A 125 -4.87 -17.15 0.64
N VAL A 126 -3.76 -16.74 1.25
CA VAL A 126 -3.19 -15.41 1.12
C VAL A 126 -2.29 -15.34 -0.10
N LYS A 127 -2.34 -14.20 -0.82
CA LYS A 127 -1.56 -13.97 -2.04
C LYS A 127 -0.93 -12.59 -2.05
N GLY A 128 0.35 -12.54 -2.36
CA GLY A 128 1.17 -11.33 -2.41
C GLY A 128 1.62 -11.03 -3.83
N LEU A 129 1.03 -10.00 -4.43
CA LEU A 129 1.41 -9.52 -5.75
C LEU A 129 2.32 -8.32 -5.57
N THR A 130 3.51 -8.34 -6.18
CA THR A 130 4.41 -7.18 -6.12
C THR A 130 4.80 -6.71 -7.51
N LYS A 131 5.42 -5.54 -7.54
CA LYS A 131 5.89 -4.87 -8.75
C LYS A 131 7.33 -4.45 -8.57
N TRP A 132 8.06 -4.50 -9.67
CA TRP A 132 9.41 -4.00 -9.74
C TRP A 132 9.50 -2.86 -10.76
N VAL A 133 10.08 -1.73 -10.36
CA VAL A 133 10.40 -0.60 -11.24
C VAL A 133 11.88 -0.65 -11.57
N PRO A 134 12.28 -1.28 -12.69
CA PRO A 134 13.68 -1.33 -13.06
C PRO A 134 14.20 0.08 -13.41
N PRO A 135 15.35 0.52 -12.86
CA PRO A 135 16.01 1.73 -13.34
C PRO A 135 16.56 1.51 -14.76
N PRO A 136 16.88 2.59 -15.51
CA PRO A 136 17.40 2.50 -16.88
C PRO A 136 18.88 2.05 -16.90
N VAL A 137 19.11 0.79 -16.53
CA VAL A 137 20.42 0.13 -16.49
C VAL A 137 20.43 -1.09 -17.41
N LYS A 138 21.61 -1.64 -17.69
CA LYS A 138 21.74 -2.88 -18.46
C LYS A 138 21.01 -4.01 -17.72
N MET A 139 20.01 -4.60 -18.38
CA MET A 139 19.17 -5.65 -17.80
C MET A 139 19.83 -7.03 -17.91
N THR A 140 20.83 -7.28 -17.06
CA THR A 140 21.45 -8.62 -16.99
C THR A 140 20.57 -9.58 -16.20
N ARG A 141 20.73 -10.89 -16.46
CA ARG A 141 20.03 -11.94 -15.71
C ARG A 141 20.24 -11.81 -14.19
N SER A 142 21.50 -11.64 -13.76
CA SER A 142 21.84 -11.48 -12.34
C SER A 142 21.16 -10.27 -11.72
N TYR A 143 21.08 -9.15 -12.45
CA TYR A 143 20.42 -7.95 -11.96
C TYR A 143 18.93 -8.17 -11.72
N VAL A 144 18.26 -8.86 -12.64
CA VAL A 144 16.85 -9.25 -12.46
C VAL A 144 16.69 -10.18 -11.25
N GLU A 145 17.51 -11.23 -11.16
CA GLU A 145 17.47 -12.21 -10.07
C GLU A 145 17.71 -11.56 -8.69
N ASP A 146 18.67 -10.63 -8.59
CA ASP A 146 18.96 -9.89 -7.35
C ASP A 146 17.78 -9.04 -6.89
N ASN A 147 17.08 -8.38 -7.83
CA ASN A 147 15.90 -7.58 -7.50
C ASN A 147 14.71 -8.46 -7.10
N ILE A 148 14.51 -9.60 -7.76
CA ILE A 148 13.49 -10.60 -7.34
C ILE A 148 13.80 -11.12 -5.93
N ASN A 149 15.07 -11.43 -5.65
CA ASN A 149 15.50 -11.92 -4.34
C ASN A 149 15.34 -10.87 -3.24
N ARG A 150 15.52 -9.59 -3.57
CA ARG A 150 15.21 -8.49 -2.65
C ARG A 150 13.73 -8.49 -2.26
N SER A 151 12.81 -8.56 -3.22
CA SER A 151 11.36 -8.62 -2.91
C SER A 151 11.02 -9.87 -2.10
N ARG A 152 11.54 -11.05 -2.47
CA ARG A 152 11.35 -12.31 -1.70
C ARG A 152 11.78 -12.17 -0.24
N LYS A 153 12.94 -11.54 0.00
CA LYS A 153 13.47 -11.31 1.35
C LYS A 153 12.62 -10.34 2.15
N ARG A 154 12.14 -9.24 1.55
CA ARG A 154 11.30 -8.25 2.22
C ARG A 154 9.93 -8.80 2.59
N MET A 155 9.32 -9.51 1.64
CA MET A 155 8.03 -10.19 1.81
C MET A 155 8.12 -11.48 2.64
N ASP A 156 9.34 -11.91 2.99
CA ASP A 156 9.65 -13.13 3.72
C ASP A 156 8.98 -14.39 3.14
N VAL A 157 9.10 -14.58 1.83
CA VAL A 157 8.52 -15.71 1.08
C VAL A 157 9.58 -16.45 0.28
N THR A 158 9.38 -17.76 0.12
CA THR A 158 10.27 -18.61 -0.69
C THR A 158 10.05 -18.38 -2.19
N ALA A 159 8.87 -17.96 -2.62
CA ALA A 159 8.56 -17.59 -4.00
C ALA A 159 7.57 -16.42 -4.00
N LEU A 160 7.60 -15.60 -5.05
CA LEU A 160 6.59 -14.56 -5.26
C LEU A 160 5.39 -15.18 -5.99
N ASP A 161 4.16 -14.94 -5.52
CA ASP A 161 2.96 -15.40 -6.21
C ASP A 161 2.86 -14.78 -7.62
N MET A 162 3.20 -13.49 -7.72
CA MET A 162 3.31 -12.78 -8.99
C MET A 162 4.22 -11.57 -8.85
N LEU A 163 5.03 -11.33 -9.89
CA LEU A 163 5.80 -10.11 -10.07
C LEU A 163 5.41 -9.43 -11.38
N GLN A 164 5.09 -8.14 -11.34
CA GLN A 164 4.83 -7.34 -12.53
C GLN A 164 5.97 -6.34 -12.77
N PHE A 165 6.36 -6.19 -14.04
CA PHE A 165 7.20 -5.08 -14.46
C PHE A 165 6.37 -3.79 -14.50
N HIS A 166 6.81 -2.77 -13.76
CA HIS A 166 6.13 -1.48 -13.69
C HIS A 166 6.98 -0.38 -14.32
N TRP A 167 6.32 0.51 -15.06
CA TRP A 167 6.93 1.65 -15.71
C TRP A 167 6.70 2.93 -14.88
N ASP A 168 7.77 3.70 -14.64
CA ASP A 168 7.70 5.07 -14.15
C ASP A 168 8.22 6.02 -15.25
N THR A 169 7.50 7.11 -15.49
CA THR A 169 7.79 8.12 -16.52
C THR A 169 9.10 8.90 -16.24
N ARG A 170 9.68 8.77 -15.04
CA ARG A 170 10.94 9.44 -14.66
C ARG A 170 12.20 8.97 -15.41
N GLY A 171 12.10 7.96 -16.27
CA GLY A 171 13.18 7.50 -17.16
C GLY A 171 13.42 8.32 -18.44
N ARG A 172 12.57 9.30 -18.79
CA ARG A 172 12.79 10.16 -19.97
C ARG A 172 13.54 11.45 -19.64
N ARG A 173 14.84 11.34 -19.37
CA ARG A 173 15.81 12.37 -19.76
C ARG A 173 16.80 11.74 -20.72
N LEU A 174 16.28 11.36 -21.90
CA LEU A 174 17.10 11.02 -23.07
C LEU A 174 18.06 12.18 -23.28
N ARG A 175 19.35 11.90 -23.12
CA ARG A 175 20.42 12.73 -23.65
C ARG A 175 20.14 12.91 -25.15
N ARG A 176 20.37 14.14 -25.62
CA ARG A 176 20.16 14.66 -26.97
C ARG A 176 20.50 13.65 -28.09
N PRO A 177 19.83 13.72 -29.25
CA PRO A 177 20.16 12.87 -30.39
C PRO A 177 21.57 13.22 -30.87
N ALA A 178 22.49 12.24 -30.81
CA ALA A 178 23.69 12.31 -31.63
C ALA A 178 23.26 11.89 -33.04
N LEU A 179 23.21 12.87 -33.94
CA LEU A 179 23.28 12.62 -35.38
C LEU A 179 24.58 11.89 -35.64
N LEU A 180 24.49 10.66 -36.16
CA LEU A 180 25.59 10.04 -36.88
C LEU A 180 25.56 10.58 -38.31
N THR A 181 26.54 11.42 -38.63
CA THR A 181 27.11 11.53 -39.99
C THR A 181 28.11 10.42 -40.18
#